data_AF-A0A3D5ZL84-F1
#
_entry.id   AF-A0A3D5ZL84-F1
#
_cell.length_a   1.000
_cell.length_b   1.000
_cell.length_c   1.000
_cell.angle_alpha   90.00
_cell.angle_beta   90.00
_cell.angle_gamma   90.00
#
_symmetry.space_group_name_H-M   'P 1'
#
loop_
_entity.id
_entity.type
_entity.pdbx_description
1 polymer ?
#
loop_
_entity_poly.entity_id
_entity_poly.type
_entity_poly.pdbx_seq_one_letter_code
_entity_poly.pdbx_strand_id
1 'polypeptide(L)'
;MKKFFAEFKKFIQRGNVIDLAVGVIIGGAFSKITSSMVNDIIMPLITAIFGLFGVKGGVAGMSIVLNNVPKYVLDKSTNTEVLNPEAILWNYGNFIQAILDFLLIAFVLFVIIKAINLANDGLQKAKKTSPFTRQELRAFRKEGKSWKEIHELEDAKRAEIAEAERLAAEEAAANAPKTEQELLSEIVELLQSQKKD
;
A
#
# COMPACT_ATOMS: atom_id res chain seq x y z
N MET A 1 -8.96 -0.34 41.50
CA MET A 1 -9.34 -0.36 40.06
C MET A 1 -9.30 1.00 39.38
N LYS A 2 -9.92 2.07 39.91
CA LYS A 2 -9.91 3.40 39.25
C LYS A 2 -8.50 3.97 39.00
N LYS A 3 -7.56 3.74 39.92
CA LYS A 3 -6.15 4.20 39.82
C LYS A 3 -5.40 3.54 38.65
N PHE A 4 -5.57 2.21 38.50
CA PHE A 4 -5.01 1.45 37.39
C PHE A 4 -5.55 1.91 36.03
N PHE A 5 -6.87 2.11 35.90
CA PHE A 5 -7.45 2.63 34.64
C PHE A 5 -6.97 4.05 34.30
N ALA A 6 -6.73 4.90 35.31
CA ALA A 6 -6.17 6.23 35.09
C ALA A 6 -4.70 6.17 34.64
N GLU A 7 -3.88 5.30 35.25
CA GLU A 7 -2.49 5.04 34.85
C GLU A 7 -2.40 4.40 33.47
N PHE A 8 -3.29 3.46 33.17
CA PHE A 8 -3.42 2.83 31.86
C PHE A 8 -3.82 3.86 30.80
N LYS A 9 -4.86 4.66 31.03
CA LYS A 9 -5.24 5.75 30.10
C LYS A 9 -4.07 6.70 29.84
N LYS A 10 -3.33 7.09 30.89
CA LYS A 10 -2.16 7.96 30.78
C LYS A 10 -0.99 7.30 30.05
N PHE A 11 -0.92 5.97 30.03
CA PHE A 11 0.06 5.19 29.26
C PHE A 11 -0.30 5.13 27.76
N ILE A 12 -1.53 4.75 27.40
CA ILE A 12 -1.97 4.71 25.99
C ILE A 12 -2.02 6.11 25.36
N GLN A 13 -2.29 7.15 26.15
CA GLN A 13 -2.21 8.54 25.68
C GLN A 13 -0.79 9.04 25.43
N ARG A 14 0.27 8.25 25.69
CA ARG A 14 1.63 8.65 25.33
C ARG A 14 1.81 8.54 23.81
N GLY A 15 1.92 9.72 23.18
CA GLY A 15 2.48 9.93 21.84
C GLY A 15 1.90 9.05 20.73
N ASN A 16 2.58 7.94 20.43
CA ASN A 16 2.40 7.12 19.22
C ASN A 16 1.89 5.69 19.52
N VAL A 17 1.52 5.37 20.77
CA VAL A 17 1.15 3.99 21.14
C VAL A 17 -0.17 3.58 20.50
N ILE A 18 -1.15 4.48 20.44
CA ILE A 18 -2.47 4.20 19.86
C ILE A 18 -2.37 4.01 18.34
N ASP A 19 -1.66 4.89 17.63
CA ASP A 19 -1.55 4.81 16.17
C ASP A 19 -0.75 3.57 15.73
N LEU A 20 0.31 3.23 16.45
CA LEU A 20 1.04 1.98 16.25
C LEU A 20 0.14 0.76 16.50
N ALA A 21 -0.65 0.76 17.59
CA ALA A 21 -1.54 -0.35 17.91
C ALA A 21 -2.62 -0.53 16.84
N VAL A 22 -3.23 0.56 16.37
CA VAL A 22 -4.21 0.55 15.29
C VAL A 22 -3.57 0.03 13.99
N GLY A 23 -2.37 0.50 13.65
CA GLY A 23 -1.62 0.03 12.49
C GLY A 23 -1.32 -1.48 12.51
N VAL A 24 -0.90 -2.02 13.66
CA VAL A 24 -0.63 -3.46 13.82
C VAL A 24 -1.91 -4.29 13.74
N ILE A 25 -3.01 -3.85 14.36
CA ILE A 25 -4.29 -4.57 14.34
C ILE A 25 -4.86 -4.58 12.91
N ILE A 26 -4.90 -3.42 12.25
CA ILE A 26 -5.37 -3.31 10.87
C ILE A 26 -4.46 -4.09 9.93
N GLY A 27 -3.14 -3.98 10.08
CA GLY A 27 -2.17 -4.73 9.28
C GLY A 27 -2.34 -6.25 9.43
N GLY A 28 -2.54 -6.74 10.64
CA GLY A 28 -2.81 -8.16 10.90
C GLY A 28 -4.13 -8.64 10.30
N ALA A 29 -5.21 -7.86 10.45
CA ALA A 29 -6.50 -8.19 9.85
C ALA A 29 -6.45 -8.15 8.31
N PHE A 30 -5.80 -7.15 7.75
CA PHE A 30 -5.64 -6.99 6.31
C PHE A 30 -4.79 -8.10 5.70
N SER A 31 -3.68 -8.46 6.35
CA SER A 31 -2.86 -9.60 5.94
C SER A 31 -3.68 -10.89 5.84
N LYS A 32 -4.53 -11.19 6.83
CA LYS A 32 -5.44 -12.34 6.78
C LYS A 32 -6.40 -12.30 5.59
N ILE A 33 -6.96 -11.14 5.26
CA ILE A 33 -7.84 -10.99 4.08
C ILE A 33 -7.07 -11.33 2.82
N THR A 34 -5.85 -10.80 2.67
CA THR A 34 -5.02 -11.08 1.49
C THR A 34 -4.57 -12.53 1.42
N SER A 35 -4.18 -13.14 2.54
CA SER A 35 -3.79 -14.55 2.60
C SER A 35 -4.98 -15.46 2.28
N SER A 36 -6.19 -15.18 2.77
CA SER A 36 -7.38 -15.98 2.43
C SER A 36 -7.72 -15.86 0.95
N MET A 37 -7.62 -14.66 0.36
CA MET A 37 -7.83 -14.50 -1.08
C MET A 37 -6.82 -15.29 -1.91
N VAL A 38 -5.56 -15.35 -1.49
CA VAL A 38 -4.55 -16.17 -2.18
C VAL A 38 -4.79 -17.65 -1.94
N ASN A 39 -4.88 -18.08 -0.70
CA ASN A 39 -4.90 -19.50 -0.32
C ASN A 39 -6.22 -20.20 -0.64
N ASP A 40 -7.35 -19.50 -0.50
CA ASP A 40 -8.68 -20.11 -0.61
C ASP A 40 -9.32 -19.86 -1.98
N ILE A 41 -8.87 -18.84 -2.72
CA ILE A 41 -9.45 -18.50 -4.04
C ILE A 41 -8.45 -18.74 -5.16
N ILE A 42 -7.23 -18.20 -5.06
CA ILE A 42 -6.24 -18.30 -6.15
C ILE A 42 -5.55 -19.67 -6.19
N MET A 43 -5.08 -20.16 -5.05
CA MET A 43 -4.32 -21.41 -4.97
C MET A 43 -5.10 -22.66 -5.40
N PRO A 44 -6.40 -22.81 -5.11
CA PRO A 44 -7.18 -23.94 -5.65
C PRO A 44 -7.27 -23.90 -7.17
N LEU A 45 -7.40 -22.71 -7.78
CA LEU A 45 -7.40 -22.56 -9.24
C LEU A 45 -6.04 -22.96 -9.84
N ILE A 46 -4.95 -22.50 -9.23
CA ILE A 46 -3.59 -22.88 -9.65
C ILE A 46 -3.39 -24.38 -9.50
N THR A 47 -3.75 -24.96 -8.36
CA THR A 47 -3.61 -26.40 -8.09
C THR A 47 -4.43 -27.24 -9.06
N ALA A 48 -5.65 -26.81 -9.40
CA ALA A 48 -6.47 -27.48 -10.41
C ALA A 48 -5.80 -27.49 -11.79
N ILE A 49 -5.20 -26.36 -12.19
CA ILE A 49 -4.45 -26.25 -13.44
C ILE A 49 -3.24 -27.20 -13.43
N PHE A 50 -2.43 -27.20 -12.36
CA PHE A 50 -1.28 -28.12 -12.25
C PHE A 50 -1.71 -29.60 -12.19
N GLY A 51 -2.86 -29.90 -11.59
CA GLY A 51 -3.47 -31.23 -11.61
C GLY A 51 -3.81 -31.71 -13.02
N LEU A 52 -4.31 -30.81 -13.90
CA LEU A 52 -4.55 -31.10 -15.32
C LEU A 52 -3.25 -31.40 -16.08
N PHE A 53 -2.11 -30.82 -15.66
CA PHE A 53 -0.78 -31.11 -16.21
C PHE A 53 -0.11 -32.36 -15.59
N GLY A 54 -0.85 -33.16 -14.81
CA GLY A 54 -0.35 -34.43 -14.25
C GLY A 54 0.45 -34.29 -12.95
N VAL A 55 0.51 -33.09 -12.35
CA VAL A 55 1.18 -32.88 -11.06
C VAL A 55 0.21 -33.23 -9.93
N LYS A 56 0.25 -34.47 -9.45
CA LYS A 56 -0.55 -34.95 -8.31
C LYS A 56 -0.18 -34.17 -7.03
N GLY A 57 -1.15 -33.46 -6.46
CA GLY A 57 -0.96 -32.65 -5.24
C GLY A 57 -0.47 -31.22 -5.49
N GLY A 58 -0.50 -30.73 -6.74
CA GLY A 58 -0.07 -29.38 -7.09
C GLY A 58 1.43 -29.14 -6.85
N VAL A 59 1.81 -27.88 -6.69
CA VAL A 59 3.21 -27.48 -6.52
C VAL A 59 3.83 -28.11 -5.26
N ALA A 60 3.08 -28.19 -4.16
CA ALA A 60 3.50 -28.86 -2.93
C ALA A 60 3.74 -30.37 -3.08
N GLY A 61 3.05 -31.03 -4.01
CA GLY A 61 3.19 -32.49 -4.25
C GLY A 61 4.52 -32.90 -4.87
N MET A 62 5.30 -31.94 -5.39
CA MET A 62 6.60 -32.17 -6.00
C MET A 62 7.64 -32.55 -4.94
N SER A 63 8.07 -33.80 -4.99
CA SER A 63 9.16 -34.29 -4.17
C SER A 63 9.93 -35.37 -4.88
N ILE A 64 11.22 -35.45 -4.58
CA ILE A 64 12.10 -36.51 -5.05
C ILE A 64 12.40 -37.44 -3.89
N VAL A 65 12.38 -38.75 -4.15
CA VAL A 65 12.78 -39.76 -3.17
C VAL A 65 14.27 -39.99 -3.29
N LEU A 66 14.98 -39.85 -2.18
CA LEU A 66 16.44 -39.91 -2.12
C LEU A 66 16.96 -41.34 -1.95
N ASN A 67 16.13 -42.24 -1.42
CA ASN A 67 16.42 -43.66 -1.38
C ASN A 67 15.69 -44.40 -2.51
N ASN A 68 16.22 -45.55 -2.92
CA ASN A 68 15.65 -46.37 -4.00
C ASN A 68 14.37 -47.14 -3.57
N VAL A 69 13.58 -46.51 -2.70
CA VAL A 69 12.35 -47.02 -2.12
C VAL A 69 11.18 -46.29 -2.80
N PRO A 70 10.11 -46.99 -3.20
CA PRO A 70 8.97 -46.34 -3.85
C PRO A 70 8.30 -45.31 -2.93
N LYS A 71 7.98 -44.13 -3.48
CA LYS A 71 7.33 -43.01 -2.77
C LYS A 71 6.01 -43.41 -2.13
N TYR A 72 5.22 -44.19 -2.86
CA TYR A 72 3.92 -44.70 -2.44
C TYR A 72 3.98 -46.23 -2.39
N VAL A 73 3.47 -46.78 -1.30
CA VAL A 73 3.23 -48.23 -1.15
C VAL A 73 1.74 -48.45 -1.06
N LEU A 74 1.25 -49.51 -1.71
CA LEU A 74 -0.14 -49.91 -1.59
C LEU A 74 -0.36 -50.52 -0.21
N ASP A 75 -1.16 -49.85 0.61
CA ASP A 75 -1.67 -50.45 1.83
C ASP A 75 -2.74 -51.47 1.46
N LYS A 76 -2.39 -52.76 1.65
CA LYS A 76 -3.26 -53.90 1.31
C LYS A 76 -4.57 -53.92 2.11
N SER A 77 -4.65 -53.19 3.23
CA SER A 77 -5.84 -53.09 4.06
C SER A 77 -6.86 -52.11 3.50
N THR A 78 -6.39 -50.97 2.98
CA THR A 78 -7.27 -49.87 2.53
C THR A 78 -7.32 -49.72 1.01
N ASN A 79 -6.51 -50.49 0.28
CA ASN A 79 -6.35 -50.41 -1.17
C ASN A 79 -6.03 -48.98 -1.66
N THR A 80 -5.33 -48.20 -0.81
CA THR A 80 -4.89 -46.85 -1.12
C THR A 80 -3.37 -46.76 -1.17
N GLU A 81 -2.87 -45.90 -2.05
CA GLU A 81 -1.45 -45.53 -2.14
C GLU A 81 -1.11 -44.65 -0.93
N VAL A 82 -0.45 -45.23 0.07
CA VAL A 82 0.03 -44.49 1.26
C VAL A 82 1.50 -44.13 1.08
N LEU A 83 1.91 -43.00 1.68
CA LEU A 83 3.30 -42.58 1.70
C LEU A 83 4.14 -43.64 2.41
N ASN A 84 5.22 -44.10 1.79
CA ASN A 84 6.09 -45.08 2.42
C ASN A 84 6.86 -44.44 3.59
N PRO A 85 6.73 -44.93 4.83
CA PRO A 85 7.45 -44.37 5.98
C PRO A 85 8.98 -44.53 5.88
N GLU A 86 9.46 -45.49 5.09
CA GLU A 86 10.88 -45.67 4.83
C GLU A 86 11.41 -44.74 3.74
N ALA A 87 10.55 -44.10 2.94
CA ALA A 87 10.99 -43.18 1.91
C ALA A 87 11.57 -41.90 2.53
N ILE A 88 12.79 -41.54 2.14
CA ILE A 88 13.41 -40.27 2.50
C ILE A 88 13.06 -39.28 1.38
N LEU A 89 12.13 -38.37 1.66
CA LEU A 89 11.65 -37.40 0.67
C LEU A 89 12.34 -36.05 0.82
N TRP A 90 12.82 -35.52 -0.29
CA TRP A 90 13.15 -34.11 -0.40
C TRP A 90 11.96 -33.35 -1.00
N ASN A 91 11.17 -32.72 -0.13
CA ASN A 91 9.94 -31.99 -0.49
C ASN A 91 10.22 -30.56 -0.94
N TYR A 92 10.93 -30.39 -2.06
CA TYR A 92 11.22 -29.06 -2.62
C TYR A 92 9.96 -28.33 -3.10
N GLY A 93 8.87 -29.04 -3.36
CA GLY A 93 7.57 -28.47 -3.73
C GLY A 93 7.03 -27.47 -2.69
N ASN A 94 7.23 -27.74 -1.40
CA ASN A 94 6.80 -26.80 -0.34
C ASN A 94 7.55 -25.48 -0.38
N PHE A 95 8.83 -25.50 -0.75
CA PHE A 95 9.64 -24.29 -0.90
C PHE A 95 9.18 -23.47 -2.10
N ILE A 96 8.96 -24.12 -3.25
CA ILE A 96 8.42 -23.45 -4.45
C ILE A 96 7.03 -22.89 -4.14
N GLN A 97 6.20 -23.63 -3.42
CA GLN A 97 4.88 -23.16 -3.02
C GLN A 97 4.97 -21.90 -2.14
N ALA A 98 5.86 -21.87 -1.15
CA ALA A 98 6.07 -20.68 -0.32
C ALA A 98 6.52 -19.46 -1.14
N ILE A 99 7.36 -19.66 -2.16
CA ILE A 99 7.76 -18.58 -3.09
C ILE A 99 6.55 -18.09 -3.89
N LEU A 100 5.73 -19.01 -4.41
CA LEU A 100 4.51 -18.65 -5.15
C LEU A 100 3.52 -17.90 -4.27
N ASP A 101 3.27 -18.38 -3.05
CA ASP A 101 2.38 -17.73 -2.10
C ASP A 101 2.86 -16.29 -1.80
N PHE A 102 4.16 -16.10 -1.57
CA PHE A 102 4.74 -14.77 -1.35
C PHE A 102 4.54 -13.85 -2.56
N LEU A 103 4.83 -14.33 -3.77
CA LEU A 103 4.66 -13.53 -5.00
C LEU A 103 3.19 -13.22 -5.28
N LEU A 104 2.28 -14.17 -5.04
CA LEU A 104 0.85 -13.98 -5.22
C LEU A 104 0.28 -13.01 -4.19
N ILE A 105 0.68 -13.11 -2.93
CA ILE A 105 0.28 -12.16 -1.87
C ILE A 105 0.77 -10.75 -2.23
N ALA A 106 2.03 -10.61 -2.66
CA ALA A 106 2.58 -9.33 -3.10
C ALA A 106 1.79 -8.75 -4.30
N PHE A 107 1.46 -9.59 -5.29
CA PHE A 107 0.68 -9.20 -6.46
C PHE A 107 -0.75 -8.78 -6.09
N VAL A 108 -1.42 -9.56 -5.24
CA VAL A 108 -2.75 -9.25 -4.70
C VAL A 108 -2.75 -7.93 -3.95
N LEU A 109 -1.77 -7.72 -3.06
CA LEU A 109 -1.61 -6.47 -2.32
C LEU A 109 -1.45 -5.29 -3.27
N PHE A 110 -0.64 -5.44 -4.31
CA PHE A 110 -0.47 -4.43 -5.34
C PHE A 110 -1.78 -4.10 -6.05
N VAL A 111 -2.56 -5.10 -6.47
CA VAL A 111 -3.85 -4.90 -7.15
C VAL A 111 -4.84 -4.17 -6.22
N ILE A 112 -4.92 -4.56 -4.95
CA ILE A 112 -5.80 -3.92 -3.96
C ILE A 112 -5.41 -2.46 -3.74
N ILE A 113 -4.12 -2.19 -3.49
CA ILE A 113 -3.62 -0.83 -3.29
C ILE A 113 -3.87 0.02 -4.55
N LYS A 114 -3.64 -0.55 -5.73
CA LYS A 114 -3.91 0.12 -7.01
C LYS A 114 -5.40 0.42 -7.19
N ALA A 115 -6.29 -0.49 -6.83
CA ALA A 115 -7.74 -0.27 -6.90
C ALA A 115 -8.19 0.85 -5.96
N ILE A 116 -7.66 0.88 -4.73
CA ILE A 116 -7.93 1.94 -3.76
C ILE A 116 -7.40 3.28 -4.27
N ASN A 117 -6.16 3.32 -4.76
CA ASN A 117 -5.56 4.54 -5.31
C ASN A 117 -6.34 5.05 -6.53
N LEU A 118 -6.78 4.16 -7.42
CA LEU A 118 -7.60 4.52 -8.58
C LEU A 118 -8.97 5.11 -8.17
N ALA A 119 -9.63 4.51 -7.17
CA ALA A 119 -10.90 5.01 -6.65
C ALA A 119 -10.74 6.40 -5.99
N ASN A 120 -9.65 6.59 -5.24
CA ASN A 120 -9.34 7.86 -4.58
C ASN A 120 -8.96 8.94 -5.60
N ASP A 121 -8.21 8.60 -6.65
CA ASP A 121 -7.83 9.54 -7.71
C ASP A 121 -9.04 10.04 -8.51
N GLY A 122 -10.04 9.18 -8.76
CA GLY A 122 -11.29 9.60 -9.40
C GLY A 122 -12.06 10.63 -8.56
N LEU A 123 -12.12 10.41 -7.24
CA LEU A 123 -12.75 11.34 -6.30
C LEU A 123 -11.96 12.64 -6.14
N GLN A 124 -10.63 12.57 -6.09
CA GLN A 124 -9.77 13.75 -5.97
C GLN A 124 -9.73 14.57 -7.26
N LYS A 125 -9.70 13.93 -8.44
CA LYS A 125 -9.81 14.63 -9.73
C LYS A 125 -11.14 15.36 -9.82
N ALA A 126 -12.26 14.73 -9.47
CA ALA A 126 -13.58 15.38 -9.42
C ALA A 126 -13.68 16.52 -8.39
N LYS A 127 -12.84 16.52 -7.35
CA LYS A 127 -12.79 17.57 -6.31
C LYS A 127 -11.80 18.70 -6.65
N LYS A 128 -10.75 18.41 -7.44
CA LYS A 128 -9.75 19.39 -7.94
C LYS A 128 -10.17 20.05 -9.25
N THR A 129 -11.04 19.42 -10.05
CA THR A 129 -11.56 20.01 -11.29
C THR A 129 -12.71 21.00 -11.08
N SER A 130 -13.09 21.31 -9.85
CA SER A 130 -14.00 22.42 -9.57
C SER A 130 -13.37 23.29 -8.48
N PRO A 131 -12.98 24.55 -8.75
CA PRO A 131 -12.58 25.54 -7.75
C PRO A 131 -13.75 25.94 -6.84
N PHE A 132 -14.94 25.42 -7.11
CA PHE A 132 -16.12 25.57 -6.26
C PHE A 132 -16.40 24.33 -5.43
N THR A 133 -16.70 24.57 -4.16
CA THR A 133 -17.16 23.55 -3.22
C THR A 133 -18.54 23.03 -3.65
N ARG A 134 -18.88 21.79 -3.28
CA ARG A 134 -20.24 21.22 -3.51
C ARG A 134 -21.38 22.10 -2.97
N GLN A 135 -21.13 22.96 -1.97
CA GLN A 135 -22.11 23.92 -1.48
C GLN A 135 -22.29 25.12 -2.42
N GLU A 136 -21.21 25.66 -2.98
CA GLU A 136 -21.24 26.79 -3.92
C GLU A 136 -21.91 26.39 -5.25
N LEU A 137 -21.58 25.20 -5.78
CA LEU A 137 -22.26 24.65 -6.97
C LEU A 137 -23.77 24.46 -6.75
N ARG A 138 -24.17 24.08 -5.53
CA ARG A 138 -25.59 23.98 -5.16
C ARG A 138 -26.25 25.34 -5.02
N ALA A 139 -25.53 26.38 -4.59
CA ALA A 139 -26.01 27.75 -4.54
C ALA A 139 -26.24 28.29 -5.96
N PHE A 140 -25.29 28.09 -6.88
CA PHE A 140 -25.44 28.47 -8.30
C PHE A 140 -26.63 27.79 -8.97
N ARG A 141 -26.89 26.52 -8.63
CA ARG A 141 -28.09 25.80 -9.12
C ARG A 141 -29.39 26.34 -8.53
N LYS A 142 -29.40 26.84 -7.29
CA LYS A 142 -30.55 27.52 -6.68
C LYS A 142 -30.76 28.92 -7.26
N GLU A 143 -29.69 29.60 -7.63
CA GLU A 143 -29.68 30.89 -8.31
C GLU A 143 -30.08 30.77 -9.79
N GLY A 144 -30.22 29.55 -10.33
CA GLY A 144 -30.62 29.32 -11.71
C GLY A 144 -29.53 29.58 -12.75
N LYS A 145 -28.26 29.70 -12.32
CA LYS A 145 -27.13 29.95 -13.23
C LYS A 145 -26.96 28.84 -14.26
N SER A 146 -26.72 29.24 -15.50
CA SER A 146 -26.49 28.34 -16.61
C SER A 146 -25.14 27.63 -16.47
N TRP A 147 -25.03 26.40 -17.01
CA TRP A 147 -23.77 25.64 -17.02
C TRP A 147 -22.60 26.42 -17.63
N LYS A 148 -22.86 27.36 -18.55
CA LYS A 148 -21.83 28.23 -19.15
C LYS A 148 -21.30 29.29 -18.18
N GLU A 149 -22.19 29.92 -17.41
CA GLU A 149 -21.83 30.95 -16.42
C GLU A 149 -21.05 30.35 -15.24
N ILE A 150 -21.38 29.11 -14.86
CA ILE A 150 -20.64 28.38 -13.84
C ILE A 150 -19.20 28.12 -14.31
N HIS A 151 -18.99 27.80 -15.59
CA HIS A 151 -17.66 27.62 -16.17
C HIS A 151 -16.88 28.93 -16.27
N GLU A 152 -17.50 30.06 -16.64
CA GLU A 152 -16.81 31.36 -16.65
C GLU A 152 -16.35 31.78 -15.24
N LEU A 153 -17.19 31.57 -14.22
CA LEU A 153 -16.82 31.78 -12.82
C LEU A 153 -15.69 30.83 -12.39
N GLU A 154 -15.65 29.64 -13.00
CA GLU A 154 -14.62 28.63 -12.75
C GLU A 154 -13.26 29.08 -13.27
N ASP A 155 -13.24 29.55 -14.51
CA ASP A 155 -12.03 30.03 -15.17
C ASP A 155 -11.49 31.30 -14.51
N ALA A 156 -12.38 32.20 -14.08
CA ALA A 156 -12.02 33.39 -13.31
C ALA A 156 -11.37 33.02 -11.96
N LYS A 157 -11.99 32.11 -11.20
CA LYS A 157 -11.47 31.68 -9.88
C LYS A 157 -10.17 30.89 -10.02
N ARG A 158 -9.98 30.15 -11.12
CA ARG A 158 -8.71 29.48 -11.45
C ARG A 158 -7.60 30.47 -11.76
N ALA A 159 -7.91 31.53 -12.50
CA ALA A 159 -6.94 32.60 -12.79
C ALA A 159 -6.47 33.29 -11.50
N GLU A 160 -7.41 33.59 -10.58
CA GLU A 160 -7.08 34.17 -9.27
C GLU A 160 -6.20 33.23 -8.42
N ILE A 161 -6.52 31.93 -8.37
CA ILE A 161 -5.70 30.95 -7.61
C ILE A 161 -4.31 30.82 -8.22
N ALA A 162 -4.19 30.78 -9.56
CA ALA A 162 -2.91 30.68 -10.23
C ALA A 162 -2.04 31.94 -10.03
N GLU A 163 -2.67 33.11 -10.00
CA GLU A 163 -1.98 34.37 -9.68
C GLU A 163 -1.51 34.39 -8.21
N ALA A 164 -2.37 33.98 -7.27
CA ALA A 164 -2.00 33.88 -5.86
C ALA A 164 -0.88 32.84 -5.61
N GLU A 165 -0.92 31.69 -6.29
CA GLU A 165 0.14 30.67 -6.22
C GLU A 165 1.47 31.19 -6.80
N ARG A 166 1.42 31.99 -7.87
CA ARG A 166 2.61 32.63 -8.45
C ARG A 166 3.24 33.64 -7.51
N LEU A 167 2.43 34.52 -6.92
CA LEU A 167 2.89 35.50 -5.94
C LEU A 167 3.44 34.82 -4.68
N ALA A 168 2.77 33.77 -4.19
CA ALA A 168 3.24 32.98 -3.05
C ALA A 168 4.54 32.22 -3.36
N ALA A 169 4.70 31.71 -4.59
CA ALA A 169 5.93 31.06 -5.02
C ALA A 169 7.09 32.06 -5.16
N GLU A 170 6.80 33.29 -5.61
CA GLU A 170 7.77 34.38 -5.70
C GLU A 170 8.20 34.85 -4.30
N GLU A 171 7.26 35.02 -3.37
CA GLU A 171 7.55 35.31 -1.95
C GLU A 171 8.31 34.17 -1.26
N ALA A 172 7.96 32.91 -1.55
CA ALA A 172 8.65 31.74 -1.00
C ALA A 172 10.05 31.57 -1.58
N ALA A 173 10.27 31.92 -2.85
CA ALA A 173 11.59 31.96 -3.47
C ALA A 173 12.43 33.12 -2.89
N ALA A 174 11.83 34.27 -2.61
CA ALA A 174 12.49 35.41 -1.98
C ALA A 174 12.89 35.13 -0.51
N ASN A 175 12.10 34.33 0.22
CA ASN A 175 12.37 33.92 1.60
C ASN A 175 12.99 32.52 1.72
N ALA A 176 13.46 31.93 0.62
CA ALA A 176 14.09 30.63 0.65
C ALA A 176 15.34 30.69 1.55
N PRO A 177 15.57 29.68 2.42
CA PRO A 177 16.77 29.65 3.24
C PRO A 177 17.99 29.66 2.33
N LYS A 178 18.87 30.66 2.52
CA LYS A 178 20.10 30.83 1.73
C LYS A 178 20.85 29.51 1.68
N THR A 179 21.26 29.13 0.47
CA THR A 179 22.00 27.88 0.26
C THR A 179 23.35 27.93 0.98
N GLU A 180 23.93 26.78 1.32
CA GLU A 180 25.25 26.73 1.99
C GLU A 180 26.32 27.51 1.22
N GLN A 181 26.25 27.50 -0.11
CA GLN A 181 27.18 28.25 -0.96
C GLN A 181 26.98 29.77 -0.86
N GLU A 182 25.73 30.26 -0.82
CA GLU A 182 25.42 31.68 -0.61
C GLU A 182 25.83 32.16 0.79
N LEU A 183 25.60 31.33 1.82
CA LEU A 183 26.03 31.62 3.19
C LEU A 183 27.55 31.70 3.30
N LEU A 184 28.29 30.78 2.67
CA LEU A 184 29.75 30.80 2.67
C LEU A 184 30.30 32.01 1.90
N SER A 185 29.70 32.39 0.77
CA SER A 185 30.10 33.60 0.05
C SER A 185 29.84 34.86 0.86
N GLU A 186 28.69 34.96 1.54
CA GLU A 186 28.35 36.10 2.38
C GLU A 186 29.27 36.21 3.60
N ILE A 187 29.65 35.08 4.21
CA ILE A 187 30.64 35.05 5.29
C ILE A 187 32.02 35.53 4.80
N VAL A 188 32.46 35.08 3.61
CA VAL A 188 33.74 35.53 3.03
C VAL A 188 33.71 37.03 2.74
N GLU A 189 32.61 37.54 2.22
CA GLU A 189 32.43 38.96 1.91
C GLU A 189 32.42 39.82 3.19
N LEU A 190 31.70 39.39 4.23
CA LEU A 190 31.69 40.04 5.55
C LEU A 190 33.06 40.00 6.24
N LEU A 191 33.82 38.92 6.08
CA LEU A 191 35.18 38.83 6.62
C LEU A 191 36.16 39.73 5.86
N GLN A 192 35.98 39.90 4.54
CA GLN A 192 36.78 40.83 3.75
C GLN A 192 36.46 42.30 4.08
N SER A 193 35.20 42.62 4.38
CA SER A 193 34.83 43.97 4.84
C SER A 193 35.39 44.28 6.22
N GLN A 194 35.38 43.31 7.15
CA GLN A 194 35.97 43.46 8.49
C GLN A 194 37.50 43.60 8.50
N LYS A 195 38.19 43.15 7.44
CA LYS A 195 39.65 43.24 7.31
C LYS A 195 40.12 44.56 6.67
N LYS A 196 39.18 45.40 6.22
CA LYS A 196 39.45 46.71 5.60
C LYS A 196 39.45 47.88 6.58
N ASP A 197 39.06 47.62 7.83
CA ASP A 197 39.26 48.49 9.00
C ASP A 197 40.44 47.99 9.84
#